data_AF-A0A0D8ZN09-F1
#
_entry.id   AF-A0A0D8ZN09-F1
#
_cell.length_a   1.000
_cell.length_b   1.000
_cell.length_c   1.000
_cell.angle_alpha   90.00
_cell.angle_beta   90.00
_cell.angle_gamma   90.00
#
_symmetry.space_group_name_H-M   'P 1'
#
loop_
_entity.id
_entity.type
_entity.pdbx_description
1 polymer ?
#
loop_
_entity_poly.entity_id
_entity_poly.type
_entity_poly.pdbx_seq_one_letter_code
_entity_poly.pdbx_strand_id
1 'polypeptide(L)' 'MSVYLNKGDEKIGKISDALVDEEGNFRYFVVDLGSWIFGKKVLMPVGRSRIDYQAERINI' A
#
# COMPACT_ATOMS: atom_id res chain seq x y z
N MET A 1 6.00 -5.81 -2.22
CA MET A 1 6.36 -4.44 -1.82
C MET A 1 5.80 -4.13 -0.44
N SER A 2 6.63 -3.65 0.48
CA SER A 2 6.22 -3.29 1.85
C SER A 2 5.68 -1.85 1.90
N VAL A 3 4.77 -1.56 2.83
CA VAL A 3 4.20 -0.21 3.02
C VAL A 3 4.71 0.41 4.31
N TYR A 4 5.17 1.65 4.23
CA TYR A 4 5.76 2.41 5.34
C TYR A 4 5.09 3.77 5.50
N LEU A 5 5.02 4.25 6.74
CA LEU A 5 4.68 5.64 7.03
C LEU A 5 5.89 6.53 6.74
N ASN A 6 5.68 7.62 5.99
CA ASN A 6 6.69 8.66 5.77
C ASN A 6 7.25 9.20 7.09
N LYS A 7 6.36 9.38 8.08
CA LYS A 7 6.74 9.82 9.41
C LYS A 7 7.09 8.62 10.26
N GLY A 8 8.33 8.55 10.72
CA GLY A 8 8.81 7.51 11.63
C GLY A 8 9.30 6.23 10.94
N ASP A 9 9.20 6.13 9.61
CA ASP A 9 9.68 5.00 8.81
C ASP A 9 9.17 3.63 9.32
N GLU A 10 7.93 3.62 9.79
CA GLU A 10 7.31 2.45 10.39
C GLU A 10 6.67 1.57 9.31
N LYS A 11 7.04 0.28 9.28
CA LYS A 11 6.38 -0.70 8.40
C LYS A 11 5.00 -1.03 8.95
N ILE A 12 3.96 -0.74 8.17
CA ILE A 12 2.57 -0.98 8.57
C ILE A 12 1.91 -2.15 7.83
N GLY A 13 2.51 -2.61 6.73
CA GLY A 13 1.88 -3.68 5.95
C GLY A 13 2.59 -4.05 4.65
N LYS A 14 1.84 -4.74 3.80
CA LYS A 14 2.26 -5.21 2.48
C LYS A 14 1.13 -4.99 1.47
N ILE A 15 1.49 -4.61 0.25
CA ILE A 15 0.57 -4.64 -0.88
C ILE A 15 0.26 -6.10 -1.21
N SER A 16 -1.02 -6.48 -1.12
CA SER A 16 -1.49 -7.83 -1.46
C SER A 16 -2.15 -7.89 -2.83
N ASP A 17 -2.71 -6.78 -3.32
CA ASP A 17 -3.42 -6.71 -4.60
C ASP A 17 -3.57 -5.25 -5.08
N ALA A 18 -4.13 -5.03 -6.27
CA ALA A 18 -4.47 -3.72 -6.81
C ALA A 18 -5.84 -3.74 -7.51
N LEU A 19 -6.63 -2.68 -7.29
CA LEU A 19 -7.88 -2.45 -7.99
C LEU A 19 -7.65 -1.53 -9.19
N VAL A 20 -8.19 -1.97 -10.32
CA VAL A 20 -8.14 -1.29 -11.61
C VAL A 20 -9.58 -0.96 -12.02
N ASP A 21 -9.79 0.20 -12.63
CA ASP A 21 -11.10 0.54 -13.18
C ASP A 21 -11.34 -0.07 -14.58
N GLU A 22 -12.52 0.19 -15.15
CA GLU A 22 -12.91 -0.33 -16.46
C GLU A 22 -12.02 0.19 -17.61
N GLU A 23 -11.33 1.31 -17.41
CA GLU A 23 -10.43 1.95 -18.38
C GLU A 23 -8.98 1.44 -18.25
N GLY A 24 -8.69 0.60 -17.26
CA GLY A 24 -7.35 0.07 -17.01
C GLY A 24 -6.48 0.92 -16.08
N ASN A 25 -7.03 1.95 -15.43
CA ASN A 25 -6.29 2.79 -14.50
C ASN A 25 -6.22 2.17 -13.10
N PHE A 26 -5.02 2.12 -12.52
CA PHE A 26 -4.87 1.75 -11.11
C PHE A 26 -5.50 2.79 -10.20
N ARG A 27 -6.46 2.36 -9.37
CA ARG A 27 -7.18 3.25 -8.44
C ARG A 27 -6.75 3.05 -6.99
N TYR A 28 -6.65 1.79 -6.56
CA TYR A 28 -6.31 1.47 -5.18
C TYR A 28 -5.32 0.34 -5.09
N PHE A 29 -4.43 0.41 -4.11
CA PHE A 29 -3.76 -0.76 -3.60
C PHE A 29 -4.56 -1.39 -2.47
N VAL A 30 -4.61 -2.71 -2.43
CA VAL A 30 -5.10 -3.48 -1.29
C VAL A 30 -3.92 -3.73 -0.37
N VAL A 31 -3.94 -3.10 0.81
CA VAL A 31 -2.87 -3.21 1.81
C VAL A 31 -3.32 -4.18 2.89
N ASP A 32 -2.57 -5.25 3.08
CA ASP A 32 -2.67 -6.16 4.22
C ASP A 32 -1.82 -5.60 5.37
N LEU A 33 -2.48 -5.26 6.49
CA LEU A 33 -1.85 -4.65 7.67
C LEU A 33 -1.38 -5.71 8.69
N GLY A 34 -1.52 -7.00 8.34
CA GLY A 34 -1.09 -8.12 9.17
C GLY A 34 -1.79 -8.17 10.54
N SER A 35 -1.14 -8.84 11.48
CA SER A 35 -1.72 -9.15 12.80
C SER A 35 -1.85 -7.96 13.74
N TRP A 36 -1.25 -6.80 13.42
CA TRP A 36 -1.18 -5.66 14.33
C TRP A 36 -2.56 -4.99 14.54
N ILE A 37 -3.47 -5.06 13.55
CA ILE A 37 -4.79 -4.38 13.61
C ILE A 37 -5.95 -5.22 13.06
N PHE A 38 -6.11 -6.44 13.56
CA PHE A 38 -7.17 -7.40 13.21
C PHE A 38 -7.01 -8.14 11.87
N GLY A 39 -5.84 -8.13 11.22
CA GLY A 39 -5.68 -8.81 9.92
C GLY A 39 -6.54 -8.18 8.80
N LYS A 40 -6.89 -6.90 8.96
CA LYS A 40 -7.74 -6.20 8.00
C LYS A 40 -6.94 -5.81 6.76
N LYS A 41 -7.61 -5.93 5.61
CA LYS A 41 -7.18 -5.32 4.35
C LYS A 41 -7.85 -3.97 4.18
N VAL A 42 -7.10 -2.97 3.72
CA VAL A 42 -7.61 -1.62 3.45
C VAL A 42 -7.34 -1.22 2.01
N LEU A 43 -8.18 -0.34 1.48
CA LEU A 43 -7.98 0.27 0.17
C LEU A 43 -7.23 1.59 0.34
N MET A 44 -6.15 1.73 -0.42
CA MET A 44 -5.28 2.90 -0.40
C MET A 44 -5.23 3.53 -1.79
N PRO A 45 -5.64 4.80 -1.97
CA PRO A 45 -5.59 5.46 -3.27
C PRO A 45 -4.15 5.52 -3.80
N VAL A 46 -3.93 5.06 -5.03
CA VAL A 46 -2.58 5.06 -5.64
C VAL A 46 -2.01 6.48 -5.72
N GLY A 47 -2.85 7.47 -6.00
CA GLY A 47 -2.44 8.89 -6.07
C GLY A 47 -1.97 9.50 -4.74
N ARG A 48 -2.10 8.79 -3.60
CA ARG A 48 -1.56 9.21 -2.30
C ARG A 48 -0.33 8.41 -1.87
N SER A 49 0.23 7.61 -2.77
CA SER A 49 1.33 6.71 -2.48
C SER A 49 2.58 7.08 -3.28
N ARG A 50 3.76 6.95 -2.65
CA ARG A 50 5.04 7.12 -3.33
C ARG A 50 5.75 5.78 -3.42
N ILE A 51 5.93 5.30 -4.64
CA ILE A 51 6.63 4.04 -4.91
C ILE A 51 8.13 4.31 -4.99
N ASP A 52 8.90 3.60 -4.19
CA ASP A 52 10.35 3.53 -4.25
C ASP A 52 10.76 2.14 -4.75
N TYR A 53 11.08 2.06 -6.04
CA TYR A 53 11.44 0.81 -6.70
C TYR A 53 12.81 0.27 -6.25
N GLN A 54 13.75 1.14 -5.84
CA GLN A 54 15.08 0.70 -5.42
C GLN A 54 15.03 0.05 -4.03
N ALA A 55 14.25 0.64 -3.13
CA ALA A 55 14.06 0.12 -1.78
C ALA A 55 12.90 -0.90 -1.68
N GLU A 56 12.28 -1.28 -2.80
CA GLU A 56 11.13 -2.19 -2.88
C GLU A 56 10.02 -1.88 -1.85
N ARG A 57 9.67 -0.59 -1.74
CA ARG A 57 8.67 -0.11 -0.77
C ARG A 57 7.76 0.99 -1.31
N ILE A 58 6.60 1.11 -0.67
CA ILE A 58 5.69 2.25 -0.82
C ILE A 58 5.72 3.07 0.46
N ASN A 59 5.82 4.38 0.33
CA ASN A 59 5.67 5.31 1.43
C ASN A 59 4.36 6.11 1.32
N ILE A 60 3.73 6.33 2.46
CA ILE A 60 2.45 7.05 2.59
C ILE A 60 2.52 8.11 3.68
#